data_AF-A0A1A8PXU5-F1
#
_entry.id   AF-A0A1A8PXU5-F1
#
_cell.length_a   1.000
_cell.length_b   1.000
_cell.length_c   1.000
_cell.angle_alpha   90.00
_cell.angle_beta   90.00
_cell.angle_gamma   90.00
#
_symmetry.space_group_name_H-M   'P 1'
#
loop_
_entity.id
_entity.type
_entity.pdbx_description
1 polymer ?
#
loop_
_entity_poly.entity_id
_entity_poly.type
_entity_poly.pdbx_seq_one_letter_code
_entity_poly.pdbx_strand_id
1 'polypeptide(L)'
;VQRQPAATKTVTTWTRELEETLQGCFESTDWDVLCDSNQDNIDNLTSCVTDYINFCVDTVVPQKTILCFPNNKPWVSKDIKATMNKKKKELS
;
A
#
# COMPACT_ATOMS: atom_id res chain seq x y z
N VAL A 1 17.94 -25.17 17.04
CA VAL A 1 17.83 -23.81 16.47
C VAL A 1 16.49 -23.21 16.88
N GLN A 2 16.49 -22.24 17.79
CA GLN A 2 15.28 -21.49 18.17
C GLN A 2 14.84 -20.62 16.98
N ARG A 3 13.61 -20.80 16.49
CA ARG A 3 13.06 -19.98 15.41
C ARG A 3 12.50 -18.70 16.02
N GLN A 4 13.07 -17.56 15.63
CA GLN A 4 12.47 -16.27 15.96
C GLN A 4 11.08 -16.15 15.30
N PRO A 5 10.09 -15.55 15.99
CA PRO A 5 8.75 -15.39 15.47
C PRO A 5 8.74 -14.49 14.22
N ALA A 6 7.85 -14.78 13.28
CA ALA A 6 7.64 -13.92 12.12
C ALA A 6 6.94 -12.63 12.55
N ALA A 7 7.37 -11.50 12.01
CA ALA A 7 6.73 -10.21 12.23
C ALA A 7 5.63 -9.98 11.19
N THR A 8 4.46 -9.50 11.60
CA THR A 8 3.38 -9.13 10.68
C THR A 8 3.60 -7.70 10.19
N LYS A 9 3.47 -7.47 8.88
CA LYS A 9 3.49 -6.12 8.30
C LYS A 9 2.33 -5.96 7.31
N THR A 10 1.65 -4.83 7.38
CA THR A 10 0.70 -4.40 6.35
C THR A 10 1.46 -3.63 5.29
N VAL A 11 1.28 -4.02 4.03
CA VAL A 11 1.88 -3.35 2.88
C VAL A 11 0.80 -2.99 1.87
N THR A 12 0.89 -1.79 1.32
CA THR A 12 0.15 -1.38 0.13
C THR A 12 1.05 -1.53 -1.09
N THR A 13 0.46 -1.80 -2.24
CA THR A 13 1.19 -1.85 -3.52
C THR A 13 0.50 -0.90 -4.47
N TRP A 14 1.21 0.15 -4.87
CA TRP A 14 0.77 1.11 -5.86
C TRP A 14 1.12 0.58 -7.24
N THR A 15 0.11 0.49 -8.10
CA THR A 15 0.28 0.17 -9.53
C THR A 15 -0.30 1.33 -10.31
N ARG A 16 0.17 1.50 -11.56
CA ARG A 16 -0.35 2.55 -12.45
C ARG A 16 -1.88 2.44 -12.64
N GLU A 17 -2.41 1.22 -12.72
CA GLU A 17 -3.85 0.97 -12.83
C GLU A 17 -4.63 1.49 -11.61
N LEU A 18 -4.09 1.31 -10.40
CA LEU A 18 -4.71 1.83 -9.18
C LEU A 18 -4.62 3.35 -9.10
N GLU A 19 -3.50 3.94 -9.54
CA GLU A 19 -3.35 5.39 -9.63
C GLU A 19 -4.34 6.00 -10.62
N GLU A 20 -4.49 5.39 -11.81
CA GLU A 20 -5.48 5.80 -12.82
C GLU A 20 -6.92 5.66 -12.28
N THR A 21 -7.21 4.58 -11.55
CA THR A 21 -8.52 4.38 -10.92
C THR A 21 -8.79 5.45 -9.85
N LEU A 22 -7.80 5.76 -9.01
CA LEU A 22 -7.92 6.79 -7.98
C LEU A 22 -8.09 8.19 -8.60
N GLN A 23 -7.39 8.47 -9.68
CA GLN A 23 -7.57 9.69 -10.47
C GLN A 23 -9.01 9.78 -11.00
N GLY A 24 -9.54 8.69 -11.57
CA GLY A 24 -10.92 8.62 -12.02
C GLY A 24 -11.94 8.88 -10.90
N CYS A 25 -11.68 8.42 -9.67
CA CYS A 25 -12.51 8.77 -8.52
C CYS A 25 -12.56 10.29 -8.32
N PHE A 26 -11.41 10.97 -8.27
CA PHE A 26 -11.32 12.41 -8.05
C PHE A 26 -11.90 13.25 -9.19
N GLU A 27 -11.76 12.80 -10.44
CA GLU A 27 -12.36 13.46 -11.60
C GLU A 27 -13.89 13.34 -11.61
N SER A 28 -14.43 12.27 -11.00
CA SER A 28 -15.87 12.08 -10.86
C SER A 28 -16.48 12.75 -9.62
N THR A 29 -15.65 13.22 -8.69
CA THR A 29 -16.10 13.89 -7.47
C THR A 29 -16.59 15.29 -7.79
N ASP A 30 -17.80 15.61 -7.33
CA ASP A 30 -18.29 16.99 -7.29
C ASP A 30 -17.65 17.69 -6.08
N TRP A 31 -16.54 18.40 -6.35
CA TRP A 31 -15.79 19.10 -5.32
C TRP A 31 -16.51 20.32 -4.78
N ASP A 32 -17.37 20.96 -5.57
CA ASP A 32 -18.14 22.12 -5.13
C ASP A 32 -19.11 21.69 -4.03
N VAL A 33 -19.87 20.61 -4.26
CA VAL A 33 -20.77 20.04 -3.25
C VAL A 33 -20.03 19.55 -2.00
N LEU A 34 -18.85 18.95 -2.17
CA LEU A 34 -18.04 18.49 -1.04
C LEU A 34 -17.55 19.67 -0.19
N CYS A 35 -17.15 20.76 -0.82
CA CYS A 35 -16.57 21.93 -0.14
C CYS A 35 -17.61 22.89 0.43
N ASP A 36 -18.78 23.00 -0.19
CA ASP A 36 -19.84 23.97 0.17
C ASP A 36 -20.26 23.89 1.65
N SER A 37 -20.29 22.68 2.22
CA SER A 37 -20.69 22.46 3.61
C SER A 37 -19.73 23.03 4.66
N ASN A 38 -18.48 23.30 4.28
CA ASN A 38 -17.41 23.70 5.20
C ASN A 38 -16.70 24.99 4.79
N GLN A 39 -17.28 25.78 3.88
CA GLN A 39 -16.62 26.94 3.27
C GLN A 39 -16.16 27.99 4.30
N ASP A 40 -16.90 28.11 5.42
CA ASP A 40 -16.62 29.08 6.49
C ASP A 40 -15.59 28.60 7.51
N ASN A 41 -15.18 27.32 7.47
CA ASN A 41 -14.23 26.73 8.39
C ASN A 41 -13.19 25.88 7.65
N ILE A 42 -12.00 26.47 7.48
CA ILE A 42 -10.87 25.86 6.78
C ILE A 42 -10.41 24.54 7.41
N ASP A 43 -10.47 24.40 8.73
CA ASP A 43 -10.05 23.18 9.42
C ASP A 43 -11.04 22.05 9.11
N ASN A 44 -12.34 22.34 9.15
CA ASN A 44 -13.38 21.38 8.80
C ASN A 44 -13.32 21.00 7.31
N LEU A 45 -13.09 21.97 6.43
CA LEU A 45 -12.94 21.73 5.00
C LEU A 45 -11.74 20.82 4.73
N THR A 46 -10.59 21.13 5.34
CA THR A 46 -9.36 20.34 5.21
C THR A 46 -9.57 18.92 5.73
N SER A 47 -10.22 18.75 6.88
CA SER A 47 -10.56 17.42 7.41
C SER A 47 -11.46 16.66 6.46
N CYS A 48 -12.55 17.28 5.99
CA CYS A 48 -13.52 16.64 5.10
C CYS A 48 -12.89 16.17 3.78
N VAL A 49 -12.09 17.03 3.13
CA VAL A 49 -11.36 16.68 1.91
C VAL A 49 -10.33 15.57 2.17
N THR A 50 -9.60 15.65 3.28
CA THR A 50 -8.61 14.63 3.65
C THR A 50 -9.26 13.28 3.93
N ASP A 51 -10.39 13.27 4.64
CA ASP A 51 -11.16 12.07 4.96
C ASP A 51 -11.70 11.42 3.70
N TYR A 52 -12.20 12.21 2.75
CA TYR A 52 -12.65 11.71 1.45
C TYR A 52 -11.51 11.12 0.62
N ILE A 53 -10.35 11.80 0.55
CA ILE A 53 -9.17 11.27 -0.14
C ILE A 53 -8.73 9.93 0.46
N ASN A 54 -8.66 9.85 1.80
CA ASN A 54 -8.32 8.60 2.49
C ASN A 54 -9.34 7.50 2.20
N PHE A 55 -10.64 7.81 2.18
CA PHE A 55 -11.69 6.88 1.80
C PHE A 55 -11.49 6.32 0.38
N CYS A 56 -11.18 7.19 -0.59
CA CYS A 56 -10.89 6.76 -1.96
C CYS A 56 -9.64 5.87 -2.02
N VAL A 57 -8.58 6.25 -1.31
CA VAL A 57 -7.34 5.45 -1.24
C VAL A 57 -7.61 4.08 -0.63
N ASP A 58 -8.35 4.00 0.49
CA ASP A 58 -8.65 2.73 1.16
C ASP A 58 -9.58 1.84 0.31
N THR A 59 -10.44 2.43 -0.51
CA THR A 59 -11.34 1.71 -1.41
C THR A 59 -10.61 1.17 -2.64
N VAL A 60 -9.69 1.96 -3.22
CA VAL A 60 -8.98 1.61 -4.44
C VAL A 60 -7.75 0.75 -4.17
N VAL A 61 -6.97 1.08 -3.15
CA VAL A 61 -5.64 0.48 -2.91
C VAL A 61 -5.75 -0.71 -1.97
N PRO A 62 -5.55 -1.95 -2.47
CA PRO A 62 -5.65 -3.13 -1.62
C PRO A 62 -4.49 -3.18 -0.62
N GLN A 63 -4.83 -3.28 0.67
CA GLN A 63 -3.88 -3.58 1.74
C GLN A 63 -3.64 -5.09 1.82
N LYS A 64 -2.36 -5.49 1.89
CA LYS A 64 -1.95 -6.89 2.07
C LYS A 64 -1.15 -7.05 3.35
N THR A 65 -1.57 -8.00 4.18
CA THR A 65 -0.82 -8.39 5.36
C THR A 65 0.16 -9.50 5.01
N ILE A 66 1.45 -9.25 5.22
CA ILE A 66 2.54 -10.20 4.95
C ILE A 66 3.25 -10.61 6.23
N LEU A 67 3.67 -11.87 6.28
CA LEU A 67 4.56 -12.38 7.32
C LEU A 67 6.01 -12.18 6.90
N CYS A 68 6.75 -11.41 7.69
CA CYS A 68 8.17 -11.16 7.54
C CYS A 68 8.95 -12.12 8.44
N PHE A 69 9.53 -13.14 7.83
CA PHE A 69 10.43 -14.05 8.54
C PHE A 69 11.81 -13.39 8.74
N PRO A 70 12.50 -13.63 9.86
CA PRO A 70 13.84 -13.07 10.14
C PRO A 70 14.89 -13.38 9.06
N ASN A 71 14.71 -14.49 8.32
CA ASN A 71 15.59 -14.88 7.22
C ASN A 71 15.24 -14.22 5.88
N ASN A 72 14.13 -13.47 5.79
CA ASN A 72 13.68 -12.77 4.61
C ASN A 72 14.33 -11.39 4.54
N LYS A 73 15.67 -11.39 4.42
CA LYS A 73 16.50 -10.19 4.36
C LYS A 73 16.05 -9.29 3.19
N PRO A 74 15.78 -7.98 3.42
CA PRO A 74 15.20 -7.10 2.40
C PRO A 74 16.09 -6.88 1.18
N TRP A 75 17.42 -7.05 1.32
CA TRP A 75 18.38 -6.96 0.21
C TRP A 75 18.49 -8.26 -0.60
N VAL A 76 17.84 -9.34 -0.19
CA VAL A 76 17.84 -10.62 -0.91
C VAL A 76 16.63 -10.65 -1.83
N SER A 77 16.80 -10.19 -3.06
CA SER A 77 15.77 -10.23 -4.10
C SER A 77 15.41 -11.67 -4.50
N LYS A 78 14.30 -11.83 -5.24
CA LYS A 78 13.88 -13.12 -5.80
C LYS A 78 15.00 -13.75 -6.65
N ASP A 79 15.72 -12.95 -7.43
CA ASP A 79 16.79 -13.42 -8.32
C ASP A 79 18.02 -13.89 -7.54
N ILE A 80 18.40 -13.18 -6.48
CA ILE A 80 19.47 -13.61 -5.57
C ILE A 80 19.08 -14.94 -4.92
N LYS A 81 17.84 -15.05 -4.43
CA LYS A 81 17.32 -16.28 -3.82
C LYS A 81 17.28 -17.44 -4.82
N ALA A 82 16.88 -17.19 -6.06
CA ALA A 82 16.87 -18.18 -7.13
C ALA A 82 18.30 -18.68 -7.44
N THR A 83 19.26 -17.76 -7.52
CA THR A 83 20.67 -18.08 -7.78
C THR A 83 21.28 -18.94 -6.66
N MET A 84 21.04 -18.57 -5.40
CA MET A 84 21.49 -19.36 -4.23
C MET A 84 20.89 -20.77 -4.22
N ASN A 85 19.60 -20.90 -4.52
CA ASN A 85 18.92 -22.20 -4.57
C ASN A 85 19.41 -23.08 -5.72
N LYS A 86 19.70 -22.50 -6.90
CA LYS A 86 20.28 -23.22 -8.03
C LYS A 86 21.65 -23.81 -7.65
N LYS A 87 22.55 -22.98 -7.10
CA LYS A 87 23.88 -23.43 -6.65
C LYS A 87 23.78 -24.52 -5.58
N LYS A 88 22.82 -24.42 -4.66
CA LYS A 88 22.59 -25.45 -3.63
C LYS A 88 22.13 -26.79 -4.23
N LYS A 89 21.30 -26.77 -5.29
CA LYS A 89 20.86 -27.98 -5.99
C LYS A 89 22.00 -28.64 -6.78
N GLU A 90 22.88 -27.86 -7.39
CA GLU A 90 24.03 -28.37 -8.15
C GLU A 90 25.10 -29.03 -7.25
N LEU A 91 25.13 -28.67 -5.97
CA LEU A 91 26.05 -29.18 -4.96
C LEU A 91 25.45 -30.30 -4.08
N SER A 92 24.21 -30.72 -4.36
CA SER A 92 23.47 -31.78 -3.67
C SER A 92 23.40 -33.04 -4.53
#